data_AF-S8DN68-F1
#
_entry.id   AF-S8DN68-F1
#
_cell.length_a   1.000
_cell.length_b   1.000
_cell.length_c   1.000
_cell.angle_alpha   90.00
_cell.angle_beta   90.00
_cell.angle_gamma   90.00
#
_symmetry.space_group_name_H-M   'P 1'
#
loop_
_entity.id
_entity.type
_entity.pdbx_description
1 polymer ?
#
loop_
_entity_poly.entity_id
_entity_poly.type
_entity_poly.pdbx_seq_one_letter_code
_entity_poly.pdbx_strand_id
1 'polypeptide(L)' 'TAVAVDVEPENNLPYNEYYEYFGPDYTLHIEPKPMENLNTERDLEKIRNMLLEQISRIEHAPSVPFKVMPATTQVPDE' A
#
# COMPACT_ATOMS: atom_id res chain seq x y z
N THR A 1 1.31 6.53 7.28
CA THR A 1 2.57 7.31 7.19
C THR A 1 3.77 6.39 7.17
N ALA A 2 3.88 5.45 8.11
CA ALA A 2 4.89 4.37 8.16
C ALA A 2 5.26 3.77 6.79
N VAL A 3 4.27 3.28 6.03
CA VAL A 3 4.49 2.71 4.68
C VAL A 3 5.19 3.66 3.71
N ALA A 4 4.92 4.97 3.78
CA ALA A 4 5.51 5.94 2.85
C ALA A 4 6.99 6.23 3.14
N VAL A 5 7.43 5.97 4.37
CA VAL A 5 8.82 6.18 4.82
C VAL A 5 9.56 4.85 5.03
N ASP A 6 8.95 3.74 4.63
CA ASP A 6 9.51 2.38 4.75
C ASP A 6 9.95 2.02 6.18
N VAL A 7 9.08 2.34 7.15
CA VAL A 7 9.30 2.01 8.57
C VAL A 7 8.16 1.14 9.07
N GLU A 8 8.49 0.01 9.69
CA GLU A 8 7.52 -0.86 10.36
C GLU A 8 7.32 -0.41 11.82
N PRO A 9 6.13 0.08 12.20
CA PRO A 9 5.86 0.47 13.58
C PRO A 9 5.56 -0.76 14.46
N GLU A 10 5.78 -0.62 15.77
CA GLU A 10 5.30 -1.64 16.71
C GLU A 10 3.78 -1.66 16.79
N ASN A 11 3.20 -2.85 17.01
CA ASN A 11 1.75 -2.97 17.18
C ASN A 11 1.27 -2.43 18.54
N ASN A 12 2.12 -2.42 19.57
CA ASN A 12 1.76 -1.80 20.86
C ASN A 12 1.82 -0.29 20.72
N LEU A 13 0.74 0.41 21.09
CA LEU A 13 0.72 1.86 20.95
C LEU A 13 1.68 2.53 21.94
N PRO A 14 2.42 3.56 21.50
CA PRO A 14 3.19 4.39 22.41
C PRO A 14 2.27 5.33 23.20
N TYR A 15 2.64 5.63 24.45
CA TYR A 15 1.89 6.56 25.28
C TYR A 15 1.83 7.97 24.69
N ASN A 16 0.65 8.57 24.71
CA ASN A 16 0.39 9.94 24.28
C ASN A 16 -0.88 10.48 24.97
N GLU A 17 -1.20 11.77 24.78
CA GLU A 17 -2.34 12.45 25.43
C GLU A 17 -3.73 11.84 25.10
N TYR A 18 -3.82 11.08 23.99
CA TYR A 18 -5.05 10.43 23.53
C TYR A 18 -5.03 8.91 23.72
N TYR A 19 -4.02 8.37 24.41
CA TYR A 19 -3.78 6.92 24.54
C TYR A 19 -5.00 6.16 25.07
N GLU A 20 -5.74 6.74 26.01
CA GLU A 20 -6.91 6.13 26.64
C GLU A 20 -8.08 5.87 25.66
N TYR A 21 -8.12 6.54 24.50
CA TYR A 21 -9.16 6.32 23.49
C TYR A 21 -9.02 5.00 22.74
N PHE A 22 -7.86 4.35 22.83
CA PHE A 22 -7.55 3.11 22.13
C PHE A 22 -7.72 1.86 23.01
N GLY A 23 -8.30 2.01 24.20
CA GLY A 23 -8.67 0.90 25.05
C GLY A 23 -9.79 0.03 24.43
N PRO A 24 -9.89 -1.24 24.81
CA PRO A 24 -9.14 -1.90 25.89
C PRO A 24 -7.77 -2.47 25.45
N ASP A 25 -7.53 -2.61 24.16
CA ASP A 25 -6.41 -3.42 23.66
C ASP A 25 -5.12 -2.61 23.48
N TYR A 26 -5.21 -1.28 23.28
CA TYR A 26 -4.08 -0.37 23.08
C TYR A 26 -3.11 -0.80 21.98
N THR A 27 -3.64 -1.42 20.93
CA THR A 27 -2.87 -1.88 19.76
C THR A 27 -3.19 -1.05 18.52
N LEU A 28 -2.25 -1.02 17.57
CA LEU A 28 -2.37 -0.31 16.30
C LEU A 28 -3.30 -1.06 15.34
N HIS A 29 -3.18 -2.37 15.27
CA HIS A 29 -3.97 -3.22 14.39
C HIS A 29 -5.31 -3.58 15.00
N ILE A 30 -6.34 -3.55 14.17
CA ILE A 30 -7.70 -3.99 14.49
C ILE A 30 -7.96 -5.39 13.95
N GLU A 31 -8.58 -6.24 14.77
CA GLU A 31 -9.03 -7.55 14.33
C GLU A 31 -10.25 -7.44 13.40
N PRO A 32 -10.26 -8.11 12.25
CA PRO A 32 -11.40 -8.11 11.35
C PRO A 32 -12.59 -8.79 12.01
N LYS A 33 -13.76 -8.16 11.93
CA LYS A 33 -15.00 -8.77 12.40
C LYS A 33 -15.41 -9.90 11.46
N PRO A 34 -15.96 -11.02 11.98
CA PRO A 34 -16.46 -12.13 11.16
C PRO A 34 -17.80 -11.77 10.51
N MET A 35 -17.75 -10.80 9.60
CA MET A 35 -18.88 -10.40 8.77
C MET A 35 -18.87 -11.23 7.49
N GLU A 36 -20.06 -11.59 7.01
CA GLU A 36 -20.18 -12.30 5.75
C GLU A 36 -19.60 -11.45 4.60
N ASN A 37 -18.65 -12.03 3.87
CA ASN A 37 -18.08 -11.41 2.69
C ASN A 37 -18.99 -11.70 1.48
N LEU A 38 -19.77 -10.71 1.07
CA LEU A 38 -20.66 -10.80 -0.09
C LEU A 38 -19.93 -10.57 -1.43
N ASN A 39 -18.62 -10.34 -1.42
CA ASN A 39 -17.82 -10.21 -2.64
C ASN A 39 -17.49 -11.60 -3.17
N THR A 40 -18.33 -12.11 -4.08
CA THR A 40 -18.03 -13.37 -4.76
C THR A 40 -16.85 -13.21 -5.72
N GLU A 41 -16.03 -14.23 -5.87
CA GLU A 41 -14.88 -14.23 -6.79
C GLU A 41 -15.30 -13.89 -8.22
N ARG A 42 -16.42 -14.46 -8.68
CA ARG A 42 -17.00 -14.19 -10.00
C ARG A 42 -17.32 -12.71 -10.21
N ASP A 43 -17.89 -12.03 -9.22
CA ASP A 43 -18.27 -10.62 -9.35
C ASP A 43 -17.03 -9.72 -9.36
N LEU A 44 -16.02 -10.04 -8.54
CA LEU A 44 -14.72 -9.37 -8.53
C LEU A 44 -14.00 -9.52 -9.87
N GLU A 45 -13.96 -10.72 -10.44
CA GLU A 45 -13.37 -10.98 -11.75
C GLU A 45 -14.09 -10.23 -12.87
N LYS A 46 -15.42 -10.22 -12.83
CA LYS A 46 -16.23 -9.48 -13.80
C LYS A 46 -15.90 -7.99 -13.78
N ILE A 47 -15.83 -7.38 -12.60
CA ILE A 47 -15.49 -5.95 -12.44
C ILE A 47 -14.05 -5.70 -12.89
N ARG A 48 -13.09 -6.55 -12.47
CA ARG A 48 -11.68 -6.44 -12.88
C ARG A 48 -11.53 -6.46 -14.39
N ASN A 49 -12.14 -7.42 -15.08
CA ASN A 49 -12.02 -7.56 -16.53
C ASN A 49 -12.63 -6.36 -17.27
N MET A 50 -13.78 -5.88 -16.82
CA MET A 50 -14.41 -4.66 -17.34
C MET A 50 -13.48 -3.45 -17.18
N LEU A 51 -12.89 -3.25 -16.00
CA LEU A 51 -11.97 -2.13 -15.75
C LEU A 51 -10.70 -2.24 -16.61
N LEU A 52 -10.12 -3.43 -16.76
CA LEU A 52 -8.95 -3.65 -17.60
C LEU A 52 -9.25 -3.38 -19.08
N GLU A 53 -10.45 -3.73 -19.57
CA GLU A 53 -10.89 -3.40 -20.92
C GLU A 53 -11.08 -1.88 -21.10
N GLN A 54 -11.57 -1.17 -20.08
CA GLN A 54 -11.67 0.29 -20.14
C GLN A 54 -10.29 0.95 -20.16
N ILE A 55 -9.36 0.48 -19.32
CA ILE A 55 -7.99 1.00 -19.25
C ILE A 55 -7.23 0.72 -20.54
N SER A 56 -7.42 -0.46 -21.16
CA SER A 56 -6.71 -0.82 -22.40
C SER A 56 -7.08 0.05 -23.60
N ARG A 57 -8.22 0.75 -23.55
CA ARG A 57 -8.67 1.68 -24.59
C ARG A 57 -8.10 3.08 -24.43
N ILE A 58 -7.46 3.38 -23.30
CA ILE A 58 -6.80 4.67 -23.08
C ILE A 58 -5.53 4.70 -23.93
N GLU A 59 -5.29 5.80 -24.64
CA GLU A 59 -4.07 5.99 -25.41
C GLU A 59 -2.85 5.86 -24.49
N HIS A 60 -2.03 4.85 -24.73
CA HIS A 60 -0.79 4.65 -23.99
C HIS A 60 0.33 5.46 -24.64
N ALA A 61 1.16 6.12 -23.83
CA ALA A 61 2.41 6.66 -24.35
C ALA A 61 3.30 5.49 -24.80
N PRO A 62 3.96 5.55 -25.97
CA PRO A 62 4.93 4.54 -26.35
C PRO A 62 6.02 4.46 -25.27
N SER A 63 6.34 3.25 -24.83
CA SER A 63 7.36 3.02 -23.80
C SER A 63 8.65 3.74 -24.17
N VAL A 64 9.09 4.69 -23.34
CA VAL A 64 10.42 5.28 -23.44
C VAL A 64 11.43 4.19 -23.07
N PRO A 65 12.47 3.92 -23.88
CA PRO A 65 13.51 2.98 -23.50
C PRO A 65 14.12 3.39 -22.16
N PHE A 66 14.21 2.46 -21.22
CA PHE A 66 14.90 2.70 -19.96
C PHE A 66 16.35 3.10 -20.26
N LYS A 67 16.69 4.36 -19.96
CA LYS A 67 18.07 4.82 -20.02
C LYS A 67 18.73 4.53 -18.67
N VAL A 68 19.69 3.61 -18.65
CA VAL A 68 20.55 3.41 -17.49
C VAL A 68 21.30 4.73 -17.24
N MET A 69 21.03 5.38 -16.11
CA MET A 69 21.82 6.54 -15.71
C MET A 69 23.23 6.06 -15.30
N PRO A 70 24.30 6.71 -15.77
CA PRO A 70 25.64 6.41 -15.25
C PRO A 70 25.69 6.76 -13.75
N ALA A 71 26.30 5.88 -12.95
CA ALA A 71 26.50 6.11 -11.53
C ALA A 71 27.29 7.40 -11.32
N THR A 72 26.65 8.42 -10.72
CA THR A 72 27.28 9.73 -10.48
C THR A 72 27.93 9.82 -9.10
N THR A 73 27.81 8.81 -8.25
CA THR A 73 28.44 8.83 -6.93
C THR A 73 29.82 8.16 -7.01
N GLN A 74 30.87 8.95 -7.22
CA GLN A 74 32.18 8.57 -6.70
C GLN A 74 32.12 8.82 -5.20
N VAL A 75 32.12 7.73 -4.42
CA VAL A 75 32.39 7.81 -2.98
C VAL A 75 33.84 8.29 -2.82
N PRO A 76 34.11 9.39 -2.09
CA PRO A 76 35.48 9.76 -1.76
C PRO A 76 36.11 8.63 -0.93
N ASP A 77 37.32 8.20 -1.30
CA ASP A 77 38.11 7.28 -0.49
C ASP A 77 38.50 8.00 0.83
N GLU A 78 38.19 7.38 1.98
CA GLU A 78 38.70 7.75 3.31
C GLU A 78 40.10 7.19 3.56
#